data_AF-A0A7V5L0J4-F1
#
_entry.id   AF-A0A7V5L0J4-F1
#
_cell.length_a   1.000
_cell.length_b   1.000
_cell.length_c   1.000
_cell.angle_alpha   90.00
_cell.angle_beta   90.00
_cell.angle_gamma   90.00
#
_symmetry.space_group_name_H-M   'P 1'
#
loop_
_entity.id
_entity.type
_entity.pdbx_description
1 polymer ?
#
loop_
_entity_poly.entity_id
_entity_poly.type
_entity_poly.pdbx_seq_one_letter_code
_entity_poly.pdbx_strand_id
1 'polypeptide(L)' 'MFNSDQGSQYTSKAHTDILKRQDIKISMDGIGRATDNIAIERFWCEPLSMKKSTSMSIKT' A
#
# COMPACT_ATOMS: atom_id res chain seq x y z
N MET A 1 -16.74 -1.07 -1.45
CA MET A 1 -16.05 -0.45 -0.30
C MET A 1 -14.65 -0.09 -0.77
N PHE A 2 -14.25 1.17 -0.64
CA PHE A 2 -12.95 1.71 -1.05
C PHE A 2 -12.12 1.98 0.21
N ASN A 3 -10.99 1.29 0.35
CA ASN A 3 -10.05 1.48 1.44
C ASN A 3 -8.86 2.28 0.92
N SER A 4 -8.47 3.34 1.63
CA SER A 4 -7.27 4.12 1.31
C SER A 4 -6.61 4.60 2.58
N ASP A 5 -5.33 4.96 2.50
CA ASP A 5 -4.69 5.71 3.56
C ASP A 5 -5.29 7.13 3.69
N GLN A 6 -4.92 7.83 4.77
CA GLN A 6 -5.32 9.21 5.03
C GLN A 6 -4.39 10.23 4.35
N GLY A 7 -3.73 9.86 3.25
CA GLY A 7 -2.90 10.76 2.47
C GLY A 7 -3.69 11.95 1.91
N SER A 8 -3.01 13.08 1.72
CA SER A 8 -3.61 14.30 1.18
C SER A 8 -4.26 14.11 -0.21
N GLN A 9 -3.77 13.14 -0.99
CA GLN A 9 -4.31 12.79 -2.31
C GLN A 9 -5.73 12.18 -2.24
N TYR A 10 -6.05 11.42 -1.19
CA TYR A 10 -7.34 10.71 -1.04
C TYR A 10 -8.31 11.44 -0.11
N THR A 11 -7.82 12.41 0.67
CA THR A 11 -8.64 13.18 1.62
C THR A 11 -9.23 14.45 1.02
N SER A 12 -8.95 14.76 -0.25
CA SER A 12 -9.55 15.91 -0.93
C SER A 12 -11.08 15.77 -1.05
N LYS A 13 -11.79 16.89 -0.90
CA LYS A 13 -13.25 16.90 -0.98
C LYS A 13 -13.76 16.45 -2.37
N ALA A 14 -13.09 16.89 -3.43
CA ALA A 14 -13.40 16.47 -4.79
C ALA A 14 -13.33 14.95 -4.97
N HIS A 15 -12.32 14.29 -4.39
CA HIS A 15 -12.18 12.83 -4.45
C HIS A 15 -13.30 12.11 -3.69
N THR A 16 -13.54 12.49 -2.43
CA THR A 16 -14.58 11.86 -1.60
C THR A 16 -15.99 12.09 -2.15
N ASP A 17 -16.26 13.22 -2.78
CA ASP A 17 -17.57 13.54 -3.39
C ASP A 17 -17.84 12.72 -4.66
N ILE A 18 -16.81 12.31 -5.41
CA ILE A 18 -16.99 11.36 -6.53
C ILE A 18 -17.40 10.00 -5.99
N LEU A 19 -16.70 9.50 -4.98
CA LEU A 19 -16.96 8.19 -4.39
C LEU A 19 -18.36 8.11 -3.75
N LYS A 20 -18.77 9.16 -3.03
CA LYS A 20 -20.13 9.27 -2.47
C LYS A 20 -21.22 9.29 -3.55
N ARG A 21 -21.01 10.02 -4.65
CA ARG A 21 -21.96 10.05 -5.77
C ARG A 21 -22.15 8.70 -6.45
N GLN A 22 -21.15 7.83 -6.37
CA GLN A 22 -21.19 6.47 -6.88
C GLN A 22 -21.66 5.45 -5.83
N ASP A 23 -22.13 5.90 -4.67
CA ASP A 23 -22.54 5.08 -3.52
C ASP A 23 -21.43 4.12 -3.02
N ILE A 24 -20.17 4.54 -3.19
CA ILE A 24 -19.02 3.77 -2.75
C ILE A 24 -18.73 4.11 -1.28
N LYS A 25 -18.90 3.11 -0.40
CA LYS A 25 -18.48 3.21 1.01
C LYS A 25 -16.97 3.42 1.09
N ILE A 26 -16.53 4.49 1.76
CA ILE A 26 -15.12 4.82 1.98
C ILE A 26 -14.72 4.38 3.39
N SER A 27 -13.58 3.73 3.52
CA SER A 27 -12.94 3.39 4.79
C SER A 27 -11.53 3.96 4.80
N MET A 28 -11.17 4.65 5.87
CA MET A 28 -9.82 5.20 6.07
C MET A 28 -9.50 5.02 7.56
N ASP A 29 -8.97 3.84 7.92
CA ASP A 29 -8.54 3.55 9.29
C ASP A 29 -7.29 4.39 9.65
N GLY A 30 -7.05 4.57 10.96
CA GLY A 30 -6.27 5.68 11.53
C GLY A 30 -4.92 6.03 10.89
N ILE A 31 -4.54 7.32 11.01
CA ILE A 31 -3.28 7.92 10.51
C ILE A 31 -2.08 7.00 10.78
N GLY A 32 -1.38 6.59 9.71
CA GLY A 32 -0.11 5.86 9.82
C GLY A 32 -0.23 4.37 10.10
N ARG A 33 -1.42 3.76 9.95
CA ARG A 33 -1.57 2.31 10.01
C ARG A 33 -0.99 1.64 8.77
N ALA A 34 0.17 1.00 8.92
CA ALA A 34 0.78 0.15 7.90
C ALA A 34 -0.12 -1.05 7.49
N THR A 35 -1.14 -1.37 8.28
CA THR A 35 -2.04 -2.50 8.02
C THR A 35 -2.91 -2.29 6.79
N ASP A 36 -3.35 -1.05 6.53
CA ASP A 36 -4.18 -0.74 5.36
C ASP A 36 -3.38 -0.80 4.05
N ASN A 37 -2.10 -0.46 4.14
CA ASN A 37 -1.20 -0.45 3.00
C ASN A 37 -0.47 -1.77 2.78
N ILE A 38 -0.53 -2.74 3.71
CA ILE A 38 0.23 -4.00 3.60
C ILE A 38 -0.10 -4.80 2.34
N ALA A 39 -1.34 -4.76 1.87
CA ALA A 39 -1.74 -5.46 0.65
C ALA A 39 -1.08 -4.83 -0.59
N ILE A 40 -1.09 -3.49 -0.67
CA ILE A 40 -0.45 -2.71 -1.73
C ILE A 40 1.09 -2.82 -1.62
N GLU A 41 1.65 -2.74 -0.42
CA GLU A 41 3.08 -2.88 -0.17
C GLU A 41 3.57 -4.27 -0.54
N ARG A 42 2.83 -5.34 -0.24
CA ARG A 42 3.19 -6.70 -0.66
C ARG A 42 3.06 -6.91 -2.16
N PHE A 43 2.11 -6.23 -2.80
CA PHE A 43 1.92 -6.30 -4.24
C PHE A 43 3.04 -5.56 -4.99
N TRP A 44 3.47 -4.40 -4.48
CA TRP A 44 4.45 -3.54 -5.14
C TRP A 44 5.89 -3.78 -4.69
N CYS A 45 6.06 -4.24 -3.46
CA CYS A 45 7.34 -4.57 -2.86
C CYS A 45 7.42 -6.09 -2.72
N GLU A 46 7.86 -6.78 -3.79
CA GLU A 46 8.43 -8.11 -3.61
C GLU A 46 9.60 -8.02 -2.63
N PRO A 47 9.78 -9.00 -1.72
CA PRO A 47 10.85 -8.93 -0.75
C PRO A 47 12.20 -8.92 -1.48
N LEU A 48 12.94 -7.82 -1.29
CA LEU A 48 14.37 -7.68 -1.54
C LEU A 48 15.25 -8.81 -0.91
N SER A 49 14.65 -9.78 -0.21
CA SER A 49 15.33 -10.97 0.27
C SER A 49 15.79 -11.92 -0.84
N MET A 50 15.30 -11.79 -2.08
CA MET A 50 15.71 -12.65 -3.19
C MET A 50 16.94 -12.16 -3.97
N LYS A 51 17.93 -11.50 -3.33
CA LYS A 51 19.29 -11.34 -3.90
C LYS A 51 20.37 -11.28 -2.81
N LYS A 52 20.53 -12.33 -2.02
CA LYS A 52 21.82 -12.62 -1.33
C LYS A 52 22.10 -14.12 -1.32
N SER A 53 22.48 -14.67 -2.47
CA SER A 53 23.24 -15.92 -2.49
C SER A 53 24.06 -16.04 -3.77
N THR A 54 25.18 -15.33 -3.81
CA THR A 54 26.35 -15.81 -4.55
C THR A 54 27.60 -15.50 -3.74
N SER A 55 27.78 -16.22 -2.64
CA SER A 55 29.11 -16.52 -2.13
C SER A 55 29.42 -17.95 -2.52
N MET A 56 30.12 -18.15 -3.64
CA MET A 56 30.80 -19.41 -3.90
C MET A 56 32.29 -19.11 -3.88
N SER A 57 32.87 -19.24 -2.69
CA SER A 57 34.31 -19.44 -2.56
C SER A 57 34.68 -20.65 -3.40
N ILE A 58 35.52 -20.45 -4.41
CA ILE A 58 36.30 -21.54 -4.96
C ILE A 58 37.67 -21.41 -4.31
N LYS A 59 37.88 -22.22 -3.27
CA LYS A 59 39.21 -22.59 -2.78
C LYS A 59 39.78 -23.57 -3.80
N THR A 60 40.84 -23.17 -4.49
CA THR A 60 42.06 -23.95 -4.79
C THR A 60 43.07 -23.03 -5.42
#